data_AF-A0A3C0AQY0-F1
#
_entry.id   AF-A0A3C0AQY0-F1
#
_cell.length_a   1.000
_cell.length_b   1.000
_cell.length_c   1.000
_cell.angle_alpha   90.00
_cell.angle_beta   90.00
_cell.angle_gamma   90.00
#
_symmetry.space_group_name_H-M   'P 1'
#
loop_
_entity.id
_entity.type
_entity.pdbx_description
1 polymer ?
#
loop_
_entity_poly.entity_id
_entity_poly.type
_entity_poly.pdbx_seq_one_letter_code
_entity_poly.pdbx_strand_id
1 'polypeptide(L)'
;PPAQIDRYLKDESPAATEKLVDELLASPHFGERWGRYWLDIARYSQSTGGGRSLLYDSAWRYRNYVIDSFNADKPYDQFITEQIAGDLLDAKDYQQRREQLVATAFLLLGPTNYEQQDKEQLRMDVIDEQIQTVGRAFLSMTLG
;
A
#
# COMPACT_ATOMS: atom_id res chain seq x y z
N PRO A 1 17.50 -17.64 -2.32
CA PRO A 1 17.65 -19.02 -1.78
C PRO A 1 19.06 -19.57 -2.04
N PRO A 2 19.56 -20.56 -1.27
CA PRO A 2 20.92 -21.09 -1.45
C PRO A 2 21.24 -21.51 -2.89
N ALA A 3 20.32 -22.21 -3.55
CA ALA A 3 20.49 -22.63 -4.94
C ALA A 3 20.52 -21.48 -5.97
N GLN A 4 19.94 -20.32 -5.66
CA GLN A 4 20.02 -19.13 -6.52
C GLN A 4 21.39 -18.44 -6.37
N ILE A 5 21.92 -18.40 -5.14
CA ILE A 5 23.26 -17.88 -4.85
C ILE A 5 24.32 -18.73 -5.56
N ASP A 6 24.24 -20.05 -5.44
CA ASP A 6 25.19 -20.96 -6.09
C ASP A 6 25.18 -20.84 -7.61
N ARG A 7 24.00 -20.60 -8.21
CA ARG A 7 23.86 -20.40 -9.66
C ARG A 7 24.49 -19.09 -10.11
N TYR A 8 24.23 -18.01 -9.38
CA TYR A 8 24.84 -16.70 -9.64
C TYR A 8 26.37 -16.75 -9.50
N LEU A 9 26.89 -17.36 -8.44
CA LEU A 9 28.34 -17.47 -8.22
C LEU A 9 29.07 -18.33 -9.27
N LYS A 10 28.35 -19.21 -9.96
CA LYS A 10 28.89 -20.08 -11.03
C LYS A 10 28.65 -19.51 -12.43
N ASP A 11 27.86 -18.46 -12.58
CA ASP A 11 27.64 -17.81 -13.89
C ASP A 11 28.75 -16.77 -14.13
N GLU A 12 29.73 -17.15 -14.94
CA GLU A 12 30.85 -16.27 -15.35
C GLU A 12 30.48 -15.34 -16.51
N SER A 13 29.24 -15.38 -17.01
CA SER A 13 28.83 -14.51 -18.11
C SER A 13 28.77 -13.04 -17.66
N PRO A 14 29.08 -12.08 -18.56
CA PRO A 14 28.93 -10.65 -18.26
C PRO A 14 27.50 -10.24 -17.85
N ALA A 15 26.50 -11.06 -18.19
CA ALA A 15 25.08 -10.83 -17.91
C ALA A 15 24.58 -11.50 -16.61
N ALA A 16 25.44 -12.16 -15.83
CA ALA A 16 25.03 -12.89 -14.63
C ALA A 16 24.23 -12.02 -13.63
N THR A 17 24.68 -10.78 -13.41
CA THR A 17 24.00 -9.82 -12.53
C THR A 17 22.66 -9.39 -13.08
N GLU A 18 22.58 -9.09 -14.37
CA GLU A 18 21.33 -8.67 -15.04
C GLU A 18 20.28 -9.77 -14.93
N LYS A 19 20.63 -11.02 -15.27
CA LYS A 19 19.74 -12.17 -15.11
C LYS A 19 19.24 -12.34 -13.68
N LEU A 20 20.12 -12.19 -12.69
CA LEU A 20 19.72 -12.29 -11.28
C LEU A 20 18.75 -11.17 -10.89
N VAL A 21 19.02 -9.94 -11.33
CA VAL A 21 18.12 -8.81 -11.09
C VAL A 21 16.76 -9.08 -11.72
N ASP A 22 16.71 -9.50 -12.99
CA ASP A 22 15.46 -9.84 -13.67
C ASP A 22 14.69 -10.96 -12.96
N GLU A 23 15.38 -12.02 -12.52
CA GLU A 23 14.77 -13.09 -11.72
C GLU A 23 14.18 -12.56 -10.40
N LEU A 24 14.88 -11.65 -9.72
CA LEU A 24 14.44 -11.09 -8.44
C LEU A 24 13.27 -10.12 -8.62
N LEU A 25 13.28 -9.31 -9.68
CA LEU A 25 12.19 -8.40 -10.02
C LEU A 25 10.93 -9.15 -10.47
N ALA A 26 11.09 -10.27 -11.19
CA ALA A 26 9.97 -11.11 -11.63
C ALA A 26 9.39 -12.02 -10.52
N SER A 27 10.05 -12.09 -9.35
CA SER A 27 9.60 -12.93 -8.24
C SER A 27 8.38 -12.33 -7.54
N PRO A 28 7.33 -13.11 -7.19
CA PRO A 28 6.18 -12.59 -6.43
C PRO A 28 6.57 -12.03 -5.05
N HIS A 29 7.71 -12.47 -4.50
CA HIS A 29 8.27 -11.95 -3.26
C HIS A 29 8.75 -10.50 -3.38
N PHE A 30 8.95 -9.99 -4.60
CA PHE A 30 9.28 -8.59 -4.84
C PHE A 30 8.18 -7.68 -4.29
N GLY A 31 6.93 -7.91 -4.71
CA GLY A 31 5.78 -7.14 -4.24
C GLY A 31 5.48 -7.32 -2.76
N GLU A 32 5.71 -8.51 -2.21
CA GLU A 32 5.60 -8.73 -0.74
C GLU A 32 6.61 -7.87 0.03
N ARG A 33 7.86 -7.82 -0.45
CA ARG A 33 8.94 -7.07 0.20
C ARG A 33 8.77 -5.56 0.05
N TRP A 34 8.53 -5.08 -1.16
CA TRP A 34 8.38 -3.63 -1.41
C TRP A 34 7.04 -3.09 -0.93
N GLY A 35 5.98 -3.88 -1.07
CA GLY A 35 4.66 -3.57 -0.54
C GLY A 35 4.67 -3.35 0.97
N ARG A 36 5.52 -4.07 1.74
CA ARG A 36 5.70 -3.86 3.19
C ARG A 36 6.00 -2.38 3.52
N TYR A 37 6.93 -1.75 2.80
CA TYR A 37 7.32 -0.37 3.05
C TYR A 37 6.16 0.59 2.77
N TRP A 38 5.42 0.36 1.68
CA TRP A 38 4.23 1.15 1.39
C TRP A 38 3.14 0.96 2.45
N LEU A 39 2.92 -0.27 2.90
CA LEU A 39 1.93 -0.59 3.92
C LEU A 39 2.26 0.08 5.26
N ASP A 40 3.54 0.23 5.60
CA ASP A 40 3.95 0.99 6.78
C ASP A 40 3.63 2.50 6.61
N ILE A 41 3.84 3.07 5.42
CA ILE A 41 3.48 4.48 5.10
C ILE A 41 1.96 4.68 5.17
N ALA A 42 1.19 3.74 4.62
CA ALA A 42 -0.28 3.76 4.65
C ALA A 42 -0.87 3.43 6.04
N ARG A 43 -0.02 3.17 7.05
CA ARG A 43 -0.39 2.73 8.41
C ARG A 43 -1.33 1.54 8.39
N TYR A 44 -1.04 0.60 7.49
CA TYR A 44 -1.84 -0.59 7.35
C TYR A 44 -1.87 -1.39 8.65
N SER A 45 -3.07 -1.72 9.08
CA SER A 45 -3.35 -2.60 10.21
C SER A 45 -4.63 -3.37 9.91
N GLN A 46 -4.76 -4.56 10.48
CA GLN A 46 -6.03 -5.31 10.44
C GLN A 46 -7.05 -4.80 11.46
N SER A 47 -6.71 -3.74 12.20
CA SER A 47 -7.58 -3.11 13.19
C SER A 47 -7.37 -1.60 13.23
N THR A 48 -8.33 -0.89 13.79
CA THR A 48 -8.38 0.57 13.79
C THR A 48 -7.40 1.20 14.77
N GLY A 49 -6.98 0.51 15.84
CA GLY A 49 -6.20 1.14 16.90
C GLY A 49 -6.94 2.31 17.57
N GLY A 50 -6.21 3.30 18.09
CA GLY A 50 -6.79 4.56 18.57
C GLY A 50 -7.58 4.50 19.90
N GLY A 51 -7.45 3.43 20.68
CA GLY A 51 -8.22 3.19 21.91
C GLY A 51 -8.92 1.84 21.84
N ARG A 52 -10.25 1.81 21.94
CA ARG A 52 -11.04 0.63 21.54
C ARG A 52 -10.80 0.34 20.06
N SER A 53 -10.18 -0.81 19.80
CA SER A 53 -9.88 -1.24 18.44
C SER A 53 -11.00 -2.10 17.87
N LEU A 54 -11.46 -1.77 16.67
CA LEU A 54 -12.31 -2.65 15.86
C LEU A 54 -11.47 -3.32 14.78
N LEU A 55 -11.88 -4.51 14.35
CA LEU A 55 -11.24 -5.20 13.23
C LEU A 55 -11.71 -4.61 11.90
N TYR A 56 -10.77 -4.48 10.97
CA TYR A 56 -11.06 -4.26 9.57
C TYR A 56 -11.12 -5.63 8.87
N ASP A 57 -12.29 -6.27 8.88
CA ASP A 57 -12.46 -7.64 8.33
C ASP A 57 -11.99 -7.78 6.87
N SER A 58 -11.99 -6.68 6.11
CA SER A 58 -11.56 -6.63 4.71
C SER A 58 -10.23 -5.92 4.47
N ALA A 59 -9.48 -5.54 5.51
CA ALA A 59 -8.20 -4.82 5.36
C ALA A 59 -7.20 -5.59 4.47
N TRP A 60 -7.18 -6.92 4.55
CA TRP A 60 -6.30 -7.76 3.74
C TRP A 60 -6.43 -7.51 2.23
N ARG A 61 -7.57 -7.00 1.76
CA ARG A 61 -7.78 -6.62 0.35
C ARG A 61 -6.86 -5.47 -0.05
N TYR A 62 -6.69 -4.46 0.80
CA TYR A 62 -5.76 -3.36 0.57
C TYR A 62 -4.31 -3.84 0.55
N ARG A 63 -3.93 -4.72 1.49
CA ARG A 63 -2.61 -5.36 1.49
C ARG A 63 -2.33 -6.07 0.17
N ASN A 64 -3.27 -6.90 -0.27
CA ASN A 64 -3.12 -7.64 -1.52
C ASN A 64 -3.06 -6.69 -2.72
N TYR A 65 -3.93 -5.68 -2.79
CA TYR A 65 -3.89 -4.64 -3.83
C TYR A 65 -2.51 -3.97 -3.93
N VAL A 66 -1.87 -3.65 -2.80
CA VAL A 66 -0.52 -3.06 -2.80
C VAL A 66 0.50 -4.06 -3.36
N ILE A 67 0.52 -5.30 -2.85
CA ILE A 67 1.45 -6.35 -3.30
C ILE A 67 1.28 -6.61 -4.80
N ASP A 68 0.04 -6.75 -5.26
CA ASP A 68 -0.30 -7.00 -6.66
C ASP A 68 0.08 -5.80 -7.54
N SER A 69 -0.08 -4.56 -7.06
CA SER A 69 0.34 -3.36 -7.79
C SER A 69 1.85 -3.30 -7.99
N PHE A 70 2.65 -3.69 -6.99
CA PHE A 70 4.11 -3.79 -7.13
C PHE A 70 4.53 -4.91 -8.08
N ASN A 71 3.91 -6.09 -7.97
CA ASN A 71 4.23 -7.24 -8.84
C ASN A 71 3.82 -7.02 -10.30
N ALA A 72 2.77 -6.21 -10.53
CA ALA A 72 2.30 -5.86 -11.87
C ALA A 72 3.02 -4.65 -12.46
N ASP A 73 4.00 -4.07 -11.75
CA ASP A 73 4.69 -2.83 -12.13
C ASP A 73 3.68 -1.71 -12.48
N LYS A 74 2.68 -1.52 -11.62
CA LYS A 74 1.64 -0.51 -11.85
C LYS A 74 2.31 0.87 -11.95
N PRO A 75 1.98 1.68 -12.99
CA PRO A 75 2.51 3.02 -13.11
C PRO A 75 2.30 3.82 -11.82
N TYR A 76 3.38 4.46 -11.35
CA TYR A 76 3.36 5.12 -10.05
C TYR A 76 2.29 6.22 -9.95
N ASP A 77 2.10 6.98 -11.03
CA ASP A 77 1.05 8.00 -11.17
C ASP A 77 -0.35 7.40 -11.02
N GLN A 78 -0.61 6.26 -11.66
CA GLN A 78 -1.87 5.54 -11.48
C GLN A 78 -2.02 5.03 -10.05
N PHE A 79 -0.98 4.40 -9.50
CA PHE A 79 -0.99 3.85 -8.16
C PHE A 79 -1.36 4.91 -7.12
N ILE A 80 -0.68 6.07 -7.11
CA ILE A 80 -0.96 7.15 -6.15
C ILE A 80 -2.31 7.82 -6.39
N THR A 81 -2.74 7.94 -7.65
CA THR A 81 -4.07 8.50 -7.98
C THR A 81 -5.18 7.61 -7.41
N GLU A 82 -5.04 6.29 -7.54
CA GLU A 82 -5.99 5.33 -6.98
C GLU A 82 -6.06 5.40 -5.44
N GLN A 83 -4.95 5.69 -4.75
CA GLN A 83 -4.95 5.87 -3.28
C GLN A 83 -5.82 7.04 -2.83
N ILE A 84 -5.80 8.15 -3.57
CA ILE A 84 -6.44 9.41 -3.19
C ILE A 84 -7.85 9.51 -3.74
N ALA A 85 -8.09 8.99 -4.94
CA ALA A 85 -9.31 9.25 -5.70
C ALA A 85 -9.90 7.99 -6.37
N GLY A 86 -9.49 6.79 -5.98
CA GLY A 86 -9.92 5.54 -6.62
C GLY A 86 -11.45 5.38 -6.73
N ASP A 87 -12.21 5.81 -5.73
CA ASP A 87 -13.67 5.80 -5.74
C ASP A 87 -14.32 6.79 -6.74
N LEU A 88 -13.56 7.80 -7.17
CA LEU A 88 -13.95 8.82 -8.15
C LEU A 88 -13.51 8.49 -9.58
N LEU A 89 -12.63 7.51 -9.77
CA LEU A 89 -12.12 7.14 -11.09
C LEU A 89 -13.17 6.34 -11.89
N ASP A 90 -13.15 6.55 -13.20
CA ASP A 90 -13.85 5.67 -14.13
C ASP A 90 -13.17 4.30 -14.18
N ALA A 91 -13.99 3.26 -14.33
CA ALA A 91 -13.55 1.88 -14.43
C ALA A 91 -14.02 1.27 -15.76
N LYS A 92 -13.12 0.58 -16.45
CA LYS A 92 -13.43 -0.14 -17.69
C LYS A 92 -14.30 -1.37 -17.44
N ASP A 93 -14.13 -2.00 -16.29
CA ASP A 93 -14.87 -3.18 -15.87
C ASP A 93 -15.03 -3.26 -14.35
N TYR A 94 -15.76 -4.29 -13.90
CA TYR A 94 -16.02 -4.51 -12.49
C TYR A 94 -14.76 -4.88 -11.68
N GLN A 95 -13.77 -5.51 -12.30
CA GLN A 95 -12.53 -5.85 -11.60
C GLN A 95 -11.74 -4.59 -11.30
N GLN A 96 -11.53 -3.73 -12.30
CA GLN A 96 -10.86 -2.45 -12.12
C GLN A 96 -11.59 -1.58 -11.10
N ARG A 97 -12.93 -1.53 -11.15
CA ARG A 97 -13.73 -0.77 -10.17
C ARG A 97 -13.46 -1.23 -8.74
N ARG A 98 -13.35 -2.55 -8.51
CA ARG A 98 -13.05 -3.08 -7.18
C ARG A 98 -11.64 -2.72 -6.73
N GLU A 99 -10.65 -2.81 -7.61
CA GLU A 99 -9.26 -2.45 -7.30
C GLU A 99 -9.16 -0.97 -6.91
N GLN A 100 -9.77 -0.09 -7.70
CA GLN A 100 -9.80 1.35 -7.43
C GLN A 100 -10.51 1.67 -6.09
N LEU A 101 -11.66 1.04 -5.80
CA LEU A 101 -12.35 1.21 -4.52
C LEU A 101 -11.53 0.70 -3.33
N VAL A 102 -10.82 -0.42 -3.51
CA VAL A 102 -9.93 -0.96 -2.46
C VAL A 102 -8.76 -0.01 -2.21
N ALA A 103 -8.18 0.59 -3.26
CA ALA A 103 -7.07 1.53 -3.14
C ALA A 103 -7.41 2.74 -2.25
N THR A 104 -8.63 3.27 -2.35
CA THR A 104 -9.09 4.40 -1.53
C THR A 104 -9.11 4.11 -0.03
N ALA A 105 -9.00 2.84 0.39
CA ALA A 105 -8.82 2.50 1.80
C ALA A 105 -7.59 3.16 2.44
N PHE A 106 -6.61 3.64 1.66
CA PHE A 106 -5.52 4.49 2.15
C PHE A 106 -5.98 5.67 3.00
N LEU A 107 -7.11 6.30 2.64
CA LEU A 107 -7.69 7.42 3.38
C LEU A 107 -8.52 6.99 4.60
N LEU A 108 -8.82 5.70 4.72
CA LEU A 108 -9.54 5.10 5.85
C LEU A 108 -8.58 4.49 6.88
N LEU A 109 -7.45 3.95 6.42
CA LEU A 109 -6.49 3.27 7.27
C LEU A 109 -5.78 4.25 8.20
N GLY A 110 -5.79 3.91 9.48
CA GLY A 110 -5.20 4.71 10.54
C GLY A 110 -5.93 4.55 11.86
N PRO A 111 -5.43 5.19 12.93
CA PRO A 111 -6.08 5.27 14.22
C PRO A 111 -7.48 5.88 14.12
N THR A 112 -8.47 5.28 14.77
CA THR A 112 -9.79 5.91 14.96
C THR A 112 -10.24 5.74 16.41
N ASN A 113 -10.50 6.85 17.10
CA ASN A 113 -10.97 6.81 18.49
C ASN A 113 -12.50 6.69 18.55
N TYR A 114 -13.02 5.46 18.56
CA TYR A 114 -14.46 5.22 18.65
C TYR A 114 -15.10 5.63 19.97
N GLU A 115 -14.30 5.91 21.00
CA GLU A 115 -14.81 6.38 22.29
C GLU A 115 -15.05 7.89 22.31
N GLN A 116 -14.60 8.62 21.28
CA GLN A 116 -14.86 10.04 21.13
C GLN A 116 -16.36 10.30 20.95
N GLN A 117 -16.95 10.96 21.95
CA GLN A 117 -18.37 11.28 21.99
C GLN A 117 -18.68 12.56 21.21
N ASP A 118 -17.74 13.49 21.14
CA ASP A 118 -17.84 14.66 20.28
C ASP A 118 -17.63 14.25 18.81
N LYS A 119 -18.73 14.21 18.04
CA LYS A 119 -18.70 13.76 16.64
C LYS A 119 -18.09 14.78 15.70
N GLU A 120 -18.09 16.05 16.06
CA GLU A 120 -17.39 17.07 15.28
C GLU A 120 -15.88 16.91 15.46
N GLN A 121 -15.42 16.74 16.71
CA GLN A 121 -14.02 16.46 16.98
C GLN A 121 -13.56 15.16 16.32
N LEU A 122 -14.31 14.06 16.44
CA LEU A 122 -13.97 12.79 15.78
C LEU A 122 -13.82 12.94 14.26
N ARG A 123 -14.69 13.76 13.63
CA ARG A 123 -14.60 14.04 12.21
C ARG A 123 -13.34 14.84 11.88
N MET A 124 -12.99 15.84 12.69
CA MET A 124 -11.76 16.61 12.52
C MET A 124 -10.51 15.75 12.73
N ASP A 125 -10.51 14.83 13.69
CA ASP A 125 -9.41 13.88 13.93
C ASP A 125 -9.17 12.99 12.69
N VAL A 126 -10.24 12.50 12.04
CA VAL A 126 -10.13 11.73 10.80
C VAL A 126 -9.57 12.58 9.65
N ILE A 127 -10.01 13.83 9.53
CA ILE A 127 -9.51 14.76 8.49
C ILE A 127 -8.03 15.08 8.74
N ASP A 128 -7.63 15.34 9.98
CA ASP A 128 -6.24 15.59 10.36
C ASP A 128 -5.36 14.38 10.04
N GLU A 129 -5.80 13.17 10.40
CA GLU A 129 -5.09 11.93 10.07
C GLU A 129 -4.89 11.80 8.55
N GLN A 130 -5.92 12.08 7.75
CA GLN A 130 -5.84 12.07 6.29
C GLN A 130 -4.83 13.09 5.75
N ILE A 131 -4.88 14.35 6.21
CA ILE A 131 -3.94 15.41 5.83
C ILE A 131 -2.50 15.01 6.19
N GLN A 132 -2.28 14.51 7.40
CA GLN A 132 -0.97 14.02 7.85
C GLN A 132 -0.46 12.89 6.96
N THR A 133 -1.32 11.93 6.58
CA THR A 133 -0.94 10.83 5.67
C THR A 133 -0.43 11.35 4.35
N VAL A 134 -1.24 12.19 3.70
CA VAL A 134 -1.01 12.64 2.34
C VAL A 134 0.23 13.52 2.31
N GLY A 135 0.37 14.41 3.31
CA GLY A 135 1.56 15.24 3.49
C GLY A 135 2.83 14.41 3.65
N ARG A 136 2.83 13.38 4.52
CA ARG A 136 4.02 12.56 4.75
C ARG A 136 4.33 11.65 3.56
N ALA A 137 3.32 11.00 2.99
CA ALA A 137 3.50 10.01 1.93
C ALA A 137 3.96 10.63 0.61
N PHE A 138 3.46 11.82 0.26
CA PHE A 138 3.67 12.41 -1.07
C PHE A 138 4.48 13.70 -1.06
N LEU A 139 4.39 14.50 0.01
CA LEU A 139 5.04 15.80 0.09
C LEU A 139 6.29 15.78 0.97
N SER A 140 6.57 14.68 1.67
CA SER A 140 7.64 14.56 2.66
C SER A 140 7.57 15.64 3.75
N MET A 141 6.35 16.08 4.09
CA MET A 141 6.06 17.13 5.06
C MET A 141 5.14 16.62 6.17
N THR A 142 5.35 17.11 7.38
CA THR A 142 4.36 17.00 8.46
C THR A 142 3.44 18.21 8.38
N LEU A 143 2.15 17.96 8.18
CA LEU A 143 1.10 18.98 8.12
C LEU A 143 0.13 18.69 9.26
N GLY A 144 -0.02 19.62 10.22
CA GLY A 144 -0.82 19.47 11.43
C GLY A 144 -0.54 20.58 12.42
#